data_AF-J9ABT1-F1
#
_entry.id   AF-J9ABT1-F1
#
_cell.length_a   1.000
_cell.length_b   1.000
_cell.length_c   1.000
_cell.angle_alpha   90.00
_cell.angle_beta   90.00
_cell.angle_gamma   90.00
#
_symmetry.space_group_name_H-M   'P 1'
#
loop_
_entity.id
_entity.type
_entity.pdbx_description
1 polymer ?
#
loop_
_entity_poly.entity_id
_entity_poly.type
_entity_poly.pdbx_seq_one_letter_code
_entity_poly.pdbx_strand_id
1 'polypeptide(L)'
;NILKLFIDNDGRNKKKGVMIPIPQYPLYSATIVEFGLGMVGYYLDESNNWALNIDELEHAYKKSLNEFNTRVLCVINPGNPTGMHNFIVYFYV
;
A
#
# COMPACT_ATOMS: atom_id res chain seq x y z
N ASN A 1 4.25 -9.67 11.43
CA ASN A 1 3.86 -8.80 10.30
C ASN A 1 2.50 -8.19 10.62
N ILE A 2 2.39 -6.86 10.63
CA ILE A 2 1.14 -6.14 10.96
C ILE A 2 0.02 -6.36 9.94
N LEU A 3 0.35 -6.73 8.70
CA LEU A 3 -0.64 -7.02 7.67
C LEU A 3 -1.56 -8.21 8.03
N LYS A 4 -1.15 -9.09 8.95
CA LYS A 4 -2.00 -10.16 9.48
C LYS A 4 -3.28 -9.65 10.16
N LEU A 5 -3.26 -8.44 10.73
CA LEU A 5 -4.45 -7.81 11.32
C LEU A 5 -5.52 -7.47 10.29
N PHE A 6 -5.13 -7.39 9.01
CA PHE A 6 -6.03 -7.07 7.90
C PHE A 6 -6.44 -8.30 7.10
N ILE A 7 -6.12 -9.52 7.55
CA ILE A 7 -6.72 -10.72 6.96
C ILE A 7 -8.25 -10.63 7.14
N ASP A 8 -8.99 -11.00 6.11
CA ASP A 8 -10.45 -10.98 6.16
C ASP A 8 -10.94 -12.32 6.73
N ASN A 9 -11.50 -12.27 7.93
CA ASN A 9 -12.08 -13.43 8.60
C ASN A 9 -13.62 -13.43 8.53
N ASP A 10 -14.22 -12.36 7.99
CA ASP A 10 -15.64 -12.05 8.17
C ASP A 10 -16.50 -12.40 6.94
N GLY A 11 -15.90 -12.99 5.89
CA GLY A 11 -16.63 -13.41 4.69
C GLY A 11 -17.17 -12.25 3.83
N ARG A 12 -16.55 -11.06 3.89
CA ARG A 12 -16.96 -9.93 3.04
C ARG A 12 -16.65 -10.19 1.56
N ASN A 13 -17.48 -9.63 0.68
CA ASN A 13 -17.46 -9.91 -0.76
C ASN A 13 -16.21 -9.38 -1.51
N LYS A 14 -15.41 -8.50 -0.88
CA LYS A 14 -14.19 -7.92 -1.47
C LYS A 14 -13.03 -8.02 -0.49
N LYS A 15 -11.87 -8.48 -0.97
CA LYS A 15 -10.61 -8.53 -0.20
C LYS A 15 -10.26 -7.13 0.34
N LYS A 16 -9.65 -7.07 1.52
CA LYS A 16 -9.09 -5.82 2.07
C LYS A 16 -7.90 -5.38 1.20
N GLY A 17 -7.97 -4.15 0.70
CA GLY A 17 -6.92 -3.56 -0.14
C GLY A 17 -5.85 -2.85 0.69
N VAL A 18 -4.59 -3.01 0.28
CA VAL A 18 -3.41 -2.38 0.87
C VAL A 18 -2.72 -1.54 -0.20
N MET A 19 -2.68 -0.23 0.02
CA MET A 19 -1.97 0.72 -0.81
C MET A 19 -0.47 0.69 -0.52
N ILE A 20 0.36 0.53 -1.55
CA ILE A 20 1.82 0.47 -1.46
C ILE A 20 2.47 1.41 -2.51
N PRO A 21 3.61 2.06 -2.17
CA PRO A 21 4.31 2.94 -3.11
C PRO A 21 4.91 2.14 -4.25
N ILE A 22 4.92 2.68 -5.45
CA ILE A 22 5.65 2.17 -6.60
C ILE A 22 6.73 3.21 -6.97
N PRO A 23 8.01 2.81 -7.09
CA PRO A 23 8.55 1.44 -6.98
C PRO A 23 8.55 0.87 -5.55
N GLN A 24 8.41 -0.47 -5.43
CA GLN A 24 8.31 -1.19 -4.14
C GLN A 24 9.42 -2.23 -3.93
N TYR A 25 9.74 -2.49 -2.65
CA TYR A 25 10.50 -3.68 -2.25
C TYR A 25 9.65 -4.95 -2.35
N PRO A 26 10.11 -6.02 -3.04
CA PRO A 26 9.36 -7.26 -3.25
C PRO A 26 8.76 -7.93 -2.00
N LEU A 27 9.28 -7.61 -0.81
CA LEU A 27 8.78 -8.12 0.46
C LEU A 27 7.30 -7.78 0.71
N TYR A 28 6.86 -6.58 0.35
CA TYR A 28 5.48 -6.14 0.62
C TYR A 28 4.48 -6.83 -0.30
N SER A 29 4.79 -6.89 -1.59
CA SER A 29 3.97 -7.61 -2.57
C SER A 29 3.90 -9.10 -2.24
N ALA A 30 5.00 -9.73 -1.85
CA ALA A 30 4.99 -11.13 -1.41
C ALA A 30 4.08 -11.33 -0.18
N THR A 31 4.19 -10.48 0.84
CA THR A 31 3.35 -10.58 2.05
C THR A 31 1.86 -10.36 1.74
N ILE A 32 1.53 -9.37 0.91
CA ILE A 32 0.14 -9.07 0.53
C ILE A 32 -0.50 -10.29 -0.15
N VAL A 33 0.23 -10.94 -1.06
CA VAL A 33 -0.21 -12.18 -1.71
C VAL A 33 -0.33 -13.34 -0.71
N GLU A 34 0.67 -13.53 0.16
CA GLU A 34 0.67 -14.57 1.20
C GLU A 34 -0.58 -14.50 2.10
N PHE A 35 -1.02 -13.29 2.45
CA PHE A 35 -2.19 -13.06 3.29
C PHE A 35 -3.51 -12.89 2.52
N GLY A 36 -3.49 -13.09 1.20
CA GLY A 36 -4.70 -13.00 0.37
C GLY A 36 -5.31 -11.60 0.28
N LEU A 37 -4.52 -10.55 0.55
CA LEU A 37 -4.94 -9.16 0.52
C LEU A 37 -4.92 -8.60 -0.92
N GLY A 38 -5.64 -7.50 -1.14
CA GLY A 38 -5.60 -6.75 -2.40
C GLY A 38 -4.38 -5.84 -2.46
N MET A 39 -3.62 -5.88 -3.56
CA MET A 39 -2.49 -4.98 -3.79
C MET A 39 -2.95 -3.75 -4.57
N VAL A 40 -2.74 -2.56 -4.01
CA VAL A 40 -3.09 -1.28 -4.64
C VAL A 40 -1.82 -0.45 -4.79
N GLY A 41 -1.31 -0.29 -6.00
CA GLY A 41 -0.13 0.54 -6.24
C GLY A 41 -0.48 2.02 -6.31
N TYR A 42 0.32 2.88 -5.70
CA TYR A 42 0.34 4.32 -5.97
C TYR A 42 1.75 4.76 -6.37
N TYR A 43 1.87 5.61 -7.38
CA TYR A 43 3.18 6.02 -7.89
C TYR A 43 3.78 7.18 -7.09
N LEU A 44 5.08 7.09 -6.81
CA LEU A 44 5.85 8.22 -6.29
C LEU A 44 6.29 9.14 -7.42
N ASP A 45 6.43 10.43 -7.13
CA ASP A 45 6.83 11.43 -8.12
C ASP A 45 8.35 11.44 -8.28
N GLU A 46 8.86 10.73 -9.29
CA GLU A 46 10.28 10.67 -9.62
C GLU A 46 10.88 12.06 -9.89
N SER A 47 10.11 12.97 -10.51
CA SER A 47 10.58 14.32 -10.82
C SER A 47 10.72 15.21 -9.58
N ASN A 48 9.98 14.88 -8.52
CA ASN A 48 10.01 15.55 -7.23
C ASN A 48 10.67 14.68 -6.15
N ASN A 49 11.83 14.08 -6.47
CA ASN A 49 12.65 13.30 -5.55
C ASN A 49 11.88 12.16 -4.85
N TRP A 50 11.05 11.43 -5.60
CA TRP A 50 10.23 10.32 -5.10
C TRP A 50 9.25 10.73 -3.99
N ALA A 51 8.79 11.99 -4.00
CA ALA A 51 7.80 12.47 -3.07
C ALA A 51 6.44 11.77 -3.27
N LEU A 52 5.70 11.67 -2.16
CA LEU A 52 4.33 11.20 -2.17
C LEU A 52 3.41 12.30 -2.69
N ASN A 53 2.53 11.96 -3.62
CA ASN A 53 1.55 12.87 -4.22
C ASN A 53 0.13 12.49 -3.77
N ILE A 54 -0.61 13.44 -3.19
CA ILE A 54 -1.95 13.22 -2.65
C ILE A 54 -2.97 12.92 -3.76
N ASP A 55 -2.87 13.57 -4.91
CA ASP A 55 -3.77 13.36 -6.04
C ASP A 55 -3.63 11.94 -6.59
N GLU A 56 -2.39 11.43 -6.65
CA GLU A 56 -2.10 10.05 -7.04
C GLU A 56 -2.60 9.04 -6.00
N LEU A 57 -2.44 9.33 -4.70
CA LEU A 57 -3.05 8.50 -3.64
C LEU A 57 -4.58 8.43 -3.80
N GLU A 58 -5.23 9.57 -3.99
CA GLU A 58 -6.69 9.62 -4.12
C GLU A 58 -7.16 8.90 -5.39
N HIS A 59 -6.44 9.05 -6.51
CA HIS A 59 -6.69 8.34 -7.75
C HIS A 59 -6.56 6.82 -7.57
N ALA A 60 -5.45 6.34 -7.00
CA ALA A 60 -5.22 4.92 -6.73
C ALA A 60 -6.28 4.34 -5.77
N TYR A 61 -6.63 5.08 -4.71
CA TYR A 61 -7.68 4.70 -3.79
C TYR A 61 -9.03 4.54 -4.49
N LYS A 62 -9.52 5.58 -5.18
CA LYS A 62 -10.82 5.56 -5.87
C LYS A 62 -10.90 4.43 -6.90
N LYS A 63 -9.83 4.23 -7.68
CA LYS A 63 -9.75 3.14 -8.66
C LYS A 63 -9.87 1.76 -8.00
N SER A 64 -9.22 1.58 -6.84
CA SER A 64 -9.20 0.30 -6.12
C SER A 64 -10.55 -0.12 -5.54
N LEU A 65 -11.45 0.82 -5.23
CA LEU A 65 -12.73 0.53 -4.56
C LEU A 65 -13.68 -0.36 -5.41
N ASN A 66 -13.45 -0.44 -6.72
CA ASN A 66 -14.17 -1.35 -7.60
C ASN A 66 -13.85 -2.82 -7.30
N GLU A 67 -12.63 -3.12 -6.83
CA GLU A 67 -12.11 -4.48 -6.65
C GLU A 67 -11.90 -4.83 -5.17
N PHE A 68 -11.51 -3.85 -4.36
CA PHE A 68 -11.09 -4.05 -2.98
C PHE A 68 -11.86 -3.18 -2.00
N ASN A 69 -11.99 -3.65 -0.77
CA ASN A 69 -12.31 -2.80 0.38
C ASN A 69 -11.01 -2.22 0.91
N THR A 70 -10.45 -1.22 0.23
CA THR A 70 -9.15 -0.62 0.55
C THR A 70 -9.21 0.12 1.89
N ARG A 71 -8.34 -0.26 2.83
CA ARG A 71 -8.34 0.22 4.23
C ARG A 71 -6.97 0.54 4.80
N VAL A 72 -5.91 0.25 4.05
CA VAL A 72 -4.54 0.35 4.54
C VAL A 72 -3.73 1.16 3.56
N LEU A 73 -3.01 2.17 4.05
CA LEU A 73 -1.97 2.87 3.31
C LEU A 73 -0.62 2.58 3.96
N CYS A 74 0.29 2.00 3.19
CA CYS A 74 1.68 1.79 3.58
C CYS A 74 2.53 2.93 3.04
N VAL A 75 3.20 3.67 3.92
CA VAL A 75 4.18 4.69 3.56
C VAL A 75 5.57 4.27 4.01
N ILE A 76 6.56 4.39 3.12
CA ILE A 76 7.97 4.13 3.41
C ILE A 76 8.68 5.48 3.55
N ASN A 77 9.18 5.80 4.74
CA ASN A 77 9.84 7.07 5.03
C ASN A 77 11.00 6.85 6.01
N PRO A 78 12.28 7.17 5.69
CA PRO A 78 12.74 7.86 4.49
C PRO A 78 12.53 7.05 3.21
N GLY A 79 12.27 7.75 2.10
CA GLY A 79 12.06 7.12 0.79
C GLY A 79 13.28 6.33 0.31
N ASN A 80 13.06 5.18 -0.32
CA ASN A 80 14.11 4.41 -0.99
C ASN A 80 14.12 4.75 -2.50
N PRO A 81 15.25 5.05 -3.17
CA PRO A 81 16.63 4.59 -2.91
C PRO A 81 17.56 5.50 -2.08
N THR A 82 17.05 6.56 -1.42
CA THR A 82 17.92 7.61 -0.83
C THR A 82 18.55 7.30 0.54
N GLY A 83 18.34 6.13 1.13
CA GLY A 83 18.97 5.73 2.38
C GLY A 83 18.07 4.81 3.20
N MET A 84 18.42 3.52 3.25
CA MET A 84 17.76 2.55 4.14
C MET A 84 17.85 3.04 5.58
N HIS A 85 16.76 2.94 6.35
CA HIS A 85 16.62 2.30 7.66
C HIS A 85 15.10 2.28 7.95
N ASN A 86 14.52 1.07 7.95
CA ASN A 86 13.08 0.78 7.95
C ASN A 86 12.21 1.70 8.84
N PHE A 87 11.34 2.50 8.22
CA PHE A 87 10.17 3.10 8.88
C PHE A 87 8.97 2.97 7.95
N ILE A 88 7.99 2.19 8.41
CA ILE A 88 6.73 1.91 7.71
C ILE A 88 5.62 2.51 8.55
N VAL A 89 4.92 3.51 8.02
CA VAL A 89 3.72 4.05 8.66
C VAL A 89 2.51 3.46 7.97
N TYR A 90 1.70 2.72 8.73
CA TYR A 90 0.42 2.19 8.28
C TYR A 90 -0.69 3.13 8.73
N PHE A 91 -1.42 3.71 7.78
CA PHE A 91 -2.65 4.46 8.08
C PHE A 91 -3.87 3.58 7.82
N TYR A 92 -4.87 3.69 8.68
CA TYR A 92 -6.20 3.12 8.45
C TYR A 92 -7.04 4.15 7.70
N VAL A 93 -7.54 3.77 6.52
CA VAL A 93 -8.35 4.62 5.63
C VAL A 93 -9.84 4.40 5.83
#